data_AF-A0A3G2C768-F1
#
_entry.id   AF-A0A3G2C768-F1
#
_cell.length_a   1.000
_cell.length_b   1.000
_cell.length_c   1.000
_cell.angle_alpha   90.00
_cell.angle_beta   90.00
_cell.angle_gamma   90.00
#
_symmetry.space_group_name_H-M   'P 1'
#
loop_
_entity.id
_entity.type
_entity.pdbx_description
1 polymer ?
#
loop_
_entity_poly.entity_id
_entity_poly.type
_entity_poly.pdbx_seq_one_letter_code
_entity_poly.pdbx_strand_id
1 'polypeptide(L)' 'MSKEYMNDGSLSEKWKYRFNFYDQHGFPGFWGATPEYKAAFKALKVRQRLTIQMNFIAFFCSWIYLFVLGLWKKA' A
#
# COMPACT_ATOMS: atom_id res chain seq x y z
N MET A 1 -13.19 9.16 12.43
CA MET A 1 -12.69 7.96 13.13
C MET A 1 -11.69 8.43 14.20
N SER A 2 -11.67 7.85 15.40
CA SER A 2 -10.56 8.09 16.34
C SER A 2 -9.26 7.50 15.74
N LYS A 3 -8.17 8.27 15.73
CA LYS A 3 -6.87 7.85 15.14
C LYS A 3 -6.04 7.00 16.10
N GLU A 4 -6.66 5.96 16.66
CA GLU A 4 -6.04 5.09 17.68
C GLU A 4 -4.75 4.42 17.18
N TYR A 5 -4.71 4.09 15.89
CA TYR A 5 -3.54 3.51 15.21
C TYR A 5 -2.28 4.40 15.24
N MET A 6 -2.39 5.69 15.55
CA MET A 6 -1.22 6.56 15.66
C MET A 6 -0.39 6.29 16.92
N ASN A 7 -1.05 5.89 18.00
CA ASN A 7 -0.43 5.59 19.28
C ASN A 7 -0.04 4.12 19.43
N ASP A 8 -0.39 3.29 18.46
CA ASP A 8 -0.03 1.87 18.44
C ASP A 8 1.49 1.72 18.16
N GLY A 9 2.19 1.12 19.12
CA GLY A 9 3.62 0.82 19.01
C GLY A 9 3.95 -0.36 18.10
N SER A 10 2.96 -1.19 17.75
CA SER A 10 3.15 -2.34 16.85
C SER A 10 3.18 -1.94 15.38
N LEU A 11 2.62 -0.77 15.04
CA LEU A 11 2.58 -0.25 13.68
C LEU A 11 3.83 0.57 13.37
N SER A 12 4.46 0.25 12.24
CA SER A 12 5.53 1.08 11.71
C SER A 12 5.00 2.41 11.18
N GLU A 13 5.87 3.42 11.12
CA GLU A 13 5.55 4.75 10.59
C GLU A 13 5.01 4.72 9.14
N LYS A 14 5.44 3.75 8.32
CA LYS A 14 4.89 3.58 6.96
C LYS A 14 3.42 3.18 6.98
N TRP A 15 3.01 2.34 7.93
CA TRP A 15 1.62 1.92 8.07
C TRP A 15 0.75 3.05 8.63
N LYS A 16 1.23 3.75 9.66
CA LYS A 16 0.56 4.95 10.19
C LYS A 16 0.34 6.00 9.10
N TYR A 17 1.35 6.23 8.25
CA TYR A 17 1.25 7.14 7.11
C TYR A 17 0.17 6.72 6.10
N ARG A 18 0.10 5.44 5.73
CA ARG A 18 -0.93 4.90 4.83
C ARG A 18 -2.33 5.09 5.40
N PHE A 19 -2.54 4.68 6.64
CA PHE A 19 -3.84 4.79 7.31
C PHE A 19 -4.28 6.24 7.42
N ASN A 20 -3.36 7.15 7.74
CA ASN A 20 -3.68 8.58 7.76
C ASN A 20 -4.11 9.12 6.40
N PHE A 21 -3.45 8.69 5.33
CA PHE A 21 -3.83 9.11 3.98
C PHE A 21 -5.23 8.60 3.60
N TYR A 22 -5.56 7.34 3.92
CA TYR A 22 -6.87 6.78 3.63
C TYR A 22 -7.99 7.35 4.52
N ASP A 23 -7.71 7.66 5.78
CA ASP A 23 -8.66 8.32 6.68
C ASP A 23 -9.02 9.73 6.20
N GLN A 24 -8.07 10.45 5.58
CA GLN A 24 -8.27 11.80 5.05
C GLN A 24 -8.93 11.85 3.67
N HIS A 25 -8.63 10.89 2.78
CA HIS A 25 -9.02 10.96 1.37
C HIS A 25 -9.92 9.80 0.92
N GLY A 26 -10.24 8.89 1.82
CA GLY A 26 -10.92 7.64 1.50
C GLY A 26 -9.99 6.59 0.90
N PHE A 27 -10.49 5.35 0.83
CA PHE A 27 -9.81 4.26 0.15
C PHE A 27 -10.27 4.20 -1.31
N PRO A 28 -9.37 4.01 -2.30
CA PRO A 28 -9.77 3.83 -3.67
C PRO A 28 -10.45 2.46 -3.77
N GLY A 29 -11.77 2.45 -3.98
CA GLY A 29 -12.53 1.22 -4.10
C GLY A 29 -12.06 0.37 -5.27
N PHE A 30 -12.46 -0.90 -5.28
CA PHE A 30 -12.08 -1.88 -6.30
C PHE A 30 -12.42 -1.40 -7.73
N TRP A 31 -13.53 -0.68 -7.89
CA TRP A 31 -14.02 -0.20 -9.19
C TRP A 31 -13.52 1.19 -9.59
N GLY A 32 -12.77 1.88 -8.72
CA GLY A 32 -12.21 3.18 -9.05
C GLY A 32 -11.93 4.06 -7.84
N ALA A 33 -10.93 4.91 -8.00
CA ALA A 33 -10.64 5.98 -7.05
C ALA A 33 -11.53 7.20 -7.29
N THR A 34 -11.99 7.82 -6.20
CA THR A 34 -12.73 9.09 -6.25
C THR A 34 -11.85 10.21 -6.84
N PRO A 35 -12.44 11.25 -7.46
CA PRO A 35 -11.68 12.40 -7.94
C PRO A 35 -10.82 13.04 -6.86
N GLU A 36 -11.31 13.11 -5.62
CA GLU A 36 -10.63 13.67 -4.46
C GLU A 36 -9.37 12.86 -4.11
N TYR A 37 -9.50 11.52 -4.08
CA TYR A 37 -8.36 10.63 -3.88
C TYR A 37 -7.30 10.83 -4.97
N LYS A 38 -7.72 10.88 -6.24
CA LYS A 38 -6.81 11.07 -7.38
C LYS A 38 -6.07 12.40 -7.29
N ALA A 39 -6.76 13.48 -6.91
CA ALA A 39 -6.16 14.80 -6.75
C ALA A 39 -5.13 14.81 -5.61
N ALA A 40 -5.51 14.30 -4.43
CA ALA A 40 -4.62 14.19 -3.27
C ALA A 40 -3.39 13.32 -3.56
N PHE A 41 -3.61 12.17 -4.21
CA PHE A 41 -2.54 11.26 -4.60
C PHE A 41 -1.57 11.90 -5.60
N LYS A 42 -2.08 12.70 -6.55
CA LYS A 42 -1.27 13.46 -7.51
C LYS A 42 -0.50 14.62 -6.85
N ALA A 43 -0.97 15.17 -5.73
CA ALA A 43 -0.22 16.18 -5.00
C ALA A 43 1.01 15.63 -4.27
N LEU A 44 1.03 14.32 -3.96
CA LEU A 44 2.14 13.68 -3.24
C LEU A 44 3.43 13.58 -4.08
N LYS A 45 4.58 13.57 -3.39
CA LYS A 45 5.89 13.26 -3.99
C LYS A 45 5.95 11.79 -4.40
N VAL A 46 6.82 11.46 -5.37
CA VAL A 46 6.97 10.10 -5.90
C VAL A 46 7.21 9.06 -4.79
N ARG A 47 8.13 9.33 -3.85
CA ARG A 47 8.42 8.40 -2.74
C ARG A 47 7.20 8.11 -1.84
N GLN A 48 6.36 9.12 -1.61
CA GLN A 48 5.14 8.99 -0.81
C GLN A 48 4.09 8.15 -1.54
N ARG A 49 3.93 8.39 -2.85
CA ARG A 49 3.07 7.58 -3.72
C ARG A 49 3.47 6.10 -3.69
N LEU A 50 4.76 5.81 -3.84
CA LEU A 50 5.28 4.44 -3.78
C LEU A 50 5.04 3.80 -2.40
N THR A 51 5.17 4.59 -1.33
CA THR A 51 4.88 4.11 0.03
C THR A 51 3.42 3.71 0.18
N ILE A 52 2.48 4.47 -0.41
CA ILE A 52 1.05 4.17 -0.33
C ILE A 52 0.66 3.01 -1.24
N GLN A 53 1.15 2.97 -2.48
CA GLN A 53 0.71 1.97 -3.48
C GLN A 53 1.44 0.63 -3.39
N MET A 54 2.72 0.62 -3.01
CA MET A 54 3.54 -0.58 -3.12
C MET A 54 3.91 -1.16 -1.76
N ASN A 55 3.73 -2.47 -1.65
CA ASN A 55 4.37 -3.29 -0.64
C ASN A 55 5.48 -4.10 -1.33
N PHE A 56 6.72 -3.63 -1.20
CA PHE A 56 7.89 -4.22 -1.85
C PHE A 56 8.02 -5.72 -1.51
N ILE A 57 7.89 -6.08 -0.23
CA ILE A 57 8.01 -7.48 0.22
C ILE A 57 6.92 -8.34 -0.42
N ALA A 58 5.68 -7.87 -0.42
CA ALA A 58 4.57 -8.60 -1.02
C ALA A 58 4.75 -8.79 -2.54
N PHE A 59 5.34 -7.81 -3.23
CA PHE A 59 5.63 -7.93 -4.66
C PHE A 59 6.61 -9.07 -4.94
N PHE A 60 7.73 -9.16 -4.22
CA PHE A 60 8.71 -10.23 -4.44
C PHE A 60 8.29 -11.59 -3.90
N CYS A 61 7.43 -11.63 -2.88
CA CYS A 61 6.96 -12.88 -2.30
C CYS A 61 6.33 -13.80 -3.36
N SER A 62 5.54 -13.23 -4.29
CA SER A 62 4.93 -13.98 -5.40
C SER A 62 5.96 -14.61 -6.33
N TRP A 63 6.96 -13.84 -6.77
CA TRP A 63 8.01 -14.33 -7.67
C TRP A 63 8.89 -15.38 -6.99
N ILE A 64 9.28 -15.13 -5.73
CA ILE A 64 10.09 -16.07 -4.94
C ILE A 64 9.31 -17.36 -4.70
N TYR A 65 8.02 -17.28 -4.38
CA TYR A 65 7.17 -18.46 -4.20
C TYR A 65 7.12 -19.34 -5.45
N LEU A 66 6.81 -18.74 -6.62
CA LEU A 66 6.79 -19.48 -7.89
C LEU A 66 8.17 -20.04 -8.23
N PHE A 67 9.23 -19.34 -7.83
CA PHE A 67 10.59 -19.80 -8.01
C PHE A 67 10.89 -21.04 -7.18
N VAL A 68 10.58 -21.03 -5.88
CA VAL A 68 10.72 -22.22 -5.00
C VAL A 68 9.89 -23.39 -5.52
N LEU A 69 8.72 -23.13 -6.10
CA LEU A 69 7.84 -24.16 -6.66
C LEU A 69 8.44 -24.85 -7.90
N GLY A 70 9.47 -24.24 -8.52
CA GLY A 70 10.26 -24.86 -9.58
C GLY A 70 9.46 -25.16 -10.84
N LEU A 71 8.44 -24.35 -11.16
CA LEU A 71 7.56 -24.56 -12.31
C LEU A 71 8.30 -24.61 -13.65
N TRP A 72 9.47 -23.96 -13.77
CA TRP A 72 10.33 -24.06 -14.95
C TRP A 72 10.94 -25.46 -15.17
N LYS A 73 10.94 -26.33 -14.15
CA LYS A 73 11.39 -27.72 -14.28
C LYS A 73 10.28 -28.64 -14.83
N LYS A 74 9.06 -28.13 -14.94
CA LYS A 74 7.87 -28.86 -15.42
C LYS A 74 7.45 -28.47 -16.84
N ALA A 75 8.15 -27.51 -17.46
CA ALA A 75 7.95 -27.11 -18.85
C ALA A 75 8.77 -27.98 -19.80
#